data_AF-A3YV47-F1
#
_entry.id   AF-A3YV47-F1
#
_cell.length_a   1.000
_cell.length_b   1.000
_cell.length_c   1.000
_cell.angle_alpha   90.00
_cell.angle_beta   90.00
_cell.angle_gamma   90.00
#
_symmetry.space_group_name_H-M   'P 1'
#
loop_
_entity.id
_entity.type
_entity.pdbx_description
1 polymer ?
#
loop_
_entity_poly.entity_id
_entity_poly.type
_entity_poly.pdbx_seq_one_letter_code
_entity_poly.pdbx_strand_id
1 'polypeptide(L)'
;MIETSGVIEKEQGNGFYLVTLDQPSGHQCLCRAAGKLTKFRIKLLAGDKVLVEISPYDLTRGRITYRERNAGATGPRPGGNRPGGPRRR
;
A
#
# COMPACT_ATOMS: atom_id res chain seq x y z
N MET A 1 -10.60 -16.65 -4.44
CA MET A 1 -10.25 -15.53 -3.55
C MET A 1 -11.22 -14.41 -3.88
N ILE A 2 -11.75 -13.74 -2.86
CA ILE A 2 -12.60 -12.56 -3.01
C ILE A 2 -11.69 -11.36 -2.81
N GLU A 3 -11.77 -10.40 -3.72
CA GLU A 3 -11.07 -9.12 -3.59
C GLU A 3 -11.93 -8.16 -2.80
N THR A 4 -11.35 -7.53 -1.79
CA THR A 4 -12.06 -6.61 -0.90
C THR A 4 -11.15 -5.46 -0.52
N SER A 5 -11.71 -4.25 -0.49
CA SER A 5 -11.04 -3.07 0.01
C SER A 5 -11.08 -3.00 1.53
N GLY A 6 -9.97 -2.60 2.13
CA GLY A 6 -9.87 -2.39 3.57
C GLY A 6 -8.87 -1.31 3.94
N VAL A 7 -8.87 -0.95 5.21
CA VAL A 7 -7.94 0.02 5.80
C VAL A 7 -7.09 -0.68 6.84
N ILE A 8 -5.78 -0.44 6.81
CA ILE A 8 -4.88 -0.97 7.84
C ILE A 8 -5.11 -0.19 9.14
N GLU A 9 -5.53 -0.86 10.21
CA GLU A 9 -5.62 -0.24 11.54
C GLU A 9 -4.26 -0.20 12.21
N LYS A 10 -3.58 -1.35 12.30
CA LYS A 10 -2.34 -1.50 13.07
C LYS A 10 -1.45 -2.60 12.47
N GLU A 11 -0.15 -2.46 12.67
CA GLU A 11 0.81 -3.54 12.44
C GLU A 11 0.99 -4.36 13.72
N GLN A 12 0.85 -5.68 13.64
CA GLN A 12 0.91 -6.58 14.81
C GLN A 12 2.32 -7.19 14.97
N GLY A 13 3.28 -6.78 14.15
CA GLY A 13 4.62 -7.37 14.09
C GLY A 13 4.66 -8.67 13.28
N ASN A 14 5.86 -9.18 13.02
CA ASN A 14 6.10 -10.41 12.23
C ASN A 14 5.57 -10.40 10.79
N GLY A 15 5.32 -9.21 10.22
CA GLY A 15 4.78 -9.02 8.88
C GLY A 15 3.27 -9.29 8.78
N PHE A 16 2.57 -9.32 9.92
CA PHE A 16 1.11 -9.33 9.99
C PHE A 16 0.56 -7.93 10.21
N TYR A 17 -0.50 -7.63 9.48
CA TYR A 17 -1.22 -6.37 9.53
C TYR A 17 -2.69 -6.63 9.86
N LEU A 18 -3.22 -5.80 10.74
CA LEU A 18 -4.61 -5.83 11.15
C LEU A 18 -5.36 -4.88 10.22
N VAL A 19 -6.20 -5.46 9.35
CA VAL A 19 -6.94 -4.73 8.33
C VAL A 19 -8.42 -4.82 8.64
N THR A 20 -9.10 -3.68 8.64
CA THR A 20 -10.55 -3.61 8.77
C THR A 20 -11.16 -3.55 7.38
N LEU A 21 -12.03 -4.52 7.08
CA LEU A 21 -12.73 -4.60 5.79
C LEU A 21 -13.91 -3.65 5.75
N ASP A 22 -14.14 -3.08 4.57
CA ASP A 22 -15.31 -2.24 4.31
C ASP A 22 -16.58 -3.10 4.11
N GLN A 23 -16.44 -4.28 3.50
CA GLN A 23 -17.55 -5.19 3.18
C GLN A 23 -17.15 -6.67 3.27
N PRO A 24 -17.88 -7.53 4.02
CA PRO A 24 -18.93 -7.21 4.99
C PRO A 24 -18.38 -6.40 6.17
N SER A 25 -19.09 -5.32 6.49
CA SER A 25 -18.63 -4.22 7.35
C SER A 25 -18.28 -4.69 8.77
N GLY A 26 -17.10 -4.31 9.26
CA GLY A 26 -16.72 -4.44 10.67
C GLY A 26 -15.89 -5.67 11.05
N HIS A 27 -15.46 -6.49 10.08
CA HIS A 27 -14.54 -7.60 10.36
C HIS A 27 -13.07 -7.16 10.30
N GLN A 28 -12.34 -7.51 11.34
CA GLN A 28 -10.89 -7.36 11.42
C GLN A 28 -10.21 -8.64 10.90
N CYS A 29 -9.26 -8.46 10.01
CA CYS A 29 -8.56 -9.54 9.33
C CYS A 29 -7.08 -9.45 9.58
N LEU A 30 -6.50 -10.61 9.92
CA LEU A 30 -5.05 -10.79 10.00
C LEU A 30 -4.53 -11.08 8.60
N CYS A 31 -3.88 -10.08 8.02
CA CYS A 31 -3.39 -10.13 6.65
C CYS A 31 -1.87 -10.09 6.59
N ARG A 32 -1.29 -10.86 5.68
CA ARG A 32 0.14 -10.81 5.36
C ARG A 32 0.36 -10.11 4.03
N ALA A 33 1.44 -9.34 3.91
CA ALA A 33 1.83 -8.73 2.66
C ALA A 33 2.12 -9.81 1.60
N ALA A 34 1.55 -9.66 0.41
CA ALA A 34 1.92 -10.50 -0.72
C ALA A 34 3.39 -10.27 -1.10
N GLY A 35 4.09 -11.31 -1.54
CA GLY A 35 5.50 -11.19 -1.93
C GLY A 35 5.76 -10.15 -3.04
N LYS A 36 4.74 -9.84 -3.85
CA LYS A 36 4.78 -8.73 -4.81
C LYS A 36 5.11 -7.39 -4.13
N LEU A 37 4.50 -7.09 -2.97
CA LEU A 37 4.73 -5.85 -2.24
C LEU A 37 6.18 -5.74 -1.75
N THR A 38 6.75 -6.83 -1.24
CA THR A 38 8.16 -6.90 -0.83
C THR A 38 9.10 -6.71 -2.01
N LYS A 39 8.79 -7.33 -3.17
CA LYS A 39 9.59 -7.17 -4.41
C LYS A 39 9.64 -5.72 -4.88
N PHE A 40 8.51 -5.00 -4.80
CA PHE A 40 8.42 -3.59 -5.17
C PHE A 40 8.80 -2.62 -4.04
N ARG A 41 9.27 -3.12 -2.88
CA ARG A 41 9.62 -2.31 -1.70
C ARG A 41 8.49 -1.38 -1.25
N ILE A 42 7.24 -1.82 -1.40
CA ILE A 42 6.07 -1.06 -0.97
C ILE A 42 5.94 -1.21 0.54
N LYS A 43 6.08 -0.08 1.26
CA LYS A 43 5.85 -0.03 2.71
C LYS A 43 4.35 0.10 2.96
N LEU A 44 3.84 -0.73 3.85
CA LEU A 44 2.46 -0.68 4.35
C LEU A 44 2.50 0.05 5.70
N LEU A 45 1.72 1.11 5.84
CA LEU A 45 1.59 1.87 7.09
C LEU A 45 0.15 1.77 7.59
N ALA A 46 -0.05 1.95 8.88
CA ALA A 46 -1.39 2.12 9.45
C ALA A 46 -2.08 3.36 8.82
N GLY A 47 -3.35 3.21 8.48
CA GLY A 47 -4.16 4.24 7.79
C GLY A 47 -4.13 4.18 6.27
N ASP A 48 -3.30 3.31 5.66
CA ASP A 48 -3.31 3.13 4.21
C ASP A 48 -4.51 2.28 3.75
N LYS A 49 -5.11 2.71 2.63
CA LYS A 49 -6.09 1.92 1.89
C LYS A 49 -5.40 0.82 1.09
N VAL A 50 -5.88 -0.40 1.27
CA VAL A 50 -5.31 -1.59 0.64
C VAL A 50 -6.39 -2.48 0.06
N LEU A 51 -6.03 -3.18 -0.99
CA LEU A 51 -6.79 -4.29 -1.54
C LEU A 51 -6.27 -5.59 -0.93
N VAL A 52 -7.20 -6.35 -0.38
CA VAL A 52 -6.95 -7.64 0.25
C VAL A 52 -7.68 -8.72 -0.54
N GLU A 53 -6.97 -9.79 -0.81
CA GLU A 53 -7.53 -11.05 -1.31
C GLU A 53 -7.80 -11.98 -0.14
N ILE A 54 -9.06 -12.35 0.04
CA ILE A 54 -9.50 -13.22 1.14
C ILE A 54 -9.98 -14.55 0.56
N SER A 55 -9.81 -15.62 1.32
CA SER A 55 -10.41 -16.91 0.96
C SER A 55 -11.92 -16.85 1.24
N PRO A 56 -12.79 -17.30 0.32
CA PRO A 56 -14.24 -17.28 0.52
C PRO A 56 -14.72 -18.13 1.72
N TYR A 57 -13.82 -18.95 2.27
CA TYR A 57 -14.08 -19.82 3.42
C TYR A 57 -13.72 -19.17 4.77
N ASP A 58 -12.78 -18.23 4.80
CA ASP A 58 -12.26 -17.64 6.02
C ASP A 58 -12.08 -16.13 5.86
N LEU A 59 -13.03 -15.36 6.39
CA LEU A 59 -12.99 -13.90 6.41
C LEU A 59 -11.89 -13.35 7.34
N THR A 60 -11.27 -14.18 8.18
CA THR A 60 -10.27 -13.73 9.18
C THR A 60 -8.84 -13.66 8.64
N ARG A 61 -8.57 -14.32 7.50
CA ARG A 61 -7.22 -14.43 6.93
C ARG A 61 -7.21 -13.94 5.50
N GLY A 62 -6.32 -12.98 5.22
CA GLY A 62 -6.19 -12.40 3.89
C GLY A 62 -4.76 -12.17 3.44
N ARG A 63 -4.60 -11.88 2.15
CA ARG A 63 -3.35 -11.43 1.56
C ARG A 63 -3.50 -10.02 1.03
N ILE A 64 -2.61 -9.13 1.45
CA ILE A 64 -2.59 -7.77 0.91
C ILE A 64 -1.88 -7.80 -0.43
N THR A 65 -2.58 -7.48 -1.52
CA THR A 65 -2.03 -7.51 -2.88
C THR A 65 -1.63 -6.14 -3.37
N TYR A 66 -2.40 -5.12 -3.04
CA TYR A 66 -2.17 -3.77 -3.54
C TYR A 66 -2.42 -2.72 -2.47
N ARG A 67 -1.63 -1.65 -2.51
CA ARG A 67 -1.85 -0.42 -1.74
C ARG A 67 -2.29 0.65 -2.72
N GLU A 68 -3.45 1.26 -2.50
CA GLU A 68 -3.87 2.41 -3.29
C GLU A 68 -2.90 3.56 -3.01
N ARG A 69 -2.16 3.97 -4.04
CA ARG A 69 -1.30 5.15 -3.95
C ARG A 69 -2.19 6.35 -4.22
N ASN A 70 -2.47 7.15 -3.20
CA ASN A 70 -3.12 8.44 -3.41
C ASN A 70 -2.21 9.26 -4.33
N ALA A 71 -2.72 9.63 -5.51
CA ALA A 71 -1.97 10.20 -6.63
C ALA A 71 -1.59 11.68 -6.40
N GLY A 72 -1.12 12.03 -5.20
CA GLY A 72 -0.88 13.42 -4.79
C GLY A 72 0.57 13.91 -4.85
N ALA A 73 1.56 13.10 -5.25
CA ALA A 73 2.96 13.49 -5.07
C ALA A 73 3.95 13.09 -6.17
N THR A 74 3.50 12.97 -7.43
CA THR A 74 4.42 13.23 -8.55
C THR A 74 4.47 14.73 -8.75
N GLY A 75 5.22 15.42 -7.89
CA GLY A 75 5.64 16.78 -8.19
C GLY A 75 6.38 16.79 -9.52
N PRO A 76 6.23 17.84 -10.37
CA PRO A 76 7.03 17.95 -11.56
C PRO A 76 8.49 17.89 -11.14
N ARG A 77 9.28 17.01 -11.76
CA ARG A 77 10.75 17.08 -11.67
C ARG A 77 11.11 18.54 -11.94
N PRO A 78 11.65 19.32 -10.98
CA PRO A 78 12.09 20.67 -11.30
C PRO A 78 13.18 20.51 -12.34
N GLY A 79 12.93 21.08 -13.52
CA GLY A 79 13.87 21.09 -14.63
C GLY A 79 15.23 21.49 -14.10
N GLY A 80 16.25 20.70 -14.42
CA GLY A 80 17.63 21.04 -14.11
C GLY A 80 17.92 22.41 -14.69
N ASN A 81 17.94 23.42 -13.82
CA ASN A 81 18.41 24.75 -14.17
C ASN A 81 19.89 24.59 -14.49
N ARG A 82 20.22 24.55 -15.79
CA ARG A 82 21.58 24.79 -16.28
C ARG A 82 21.68 26.31 -16.49
N PRO A 83 22.12 27.11 -15.50
CA PRO A 83 22.54 28.45 -15.82
C PRO A 83 23.78 28.34 -16.70
N GLY A 84 23.71 28.95 -17.88
CA GLY A 84 24.84 29.09 -18.78
C GLY A 84 25.99 29.79 -18.07
N GLY A 85 27.15 29.14 -18.05
CA GLY A 85 28.41 29.81 -17.77
C GLY A 85 28.82 30.66 -18.97
N PRO A 86 29.20 31.93 -18.80
CA PRO A 86 29.54 32.80 -19.90
C PRO A 86 30.90 32.42 -20.52
N ARG A 87 30.95 32.55 -21.84
CA ARG A 87 32.14 32.63 -22.69
C ARG A 87 33.20 33.57 -22.11
N ARG A 88 34.48 33.15 -22.12
CA ARG A 88 35.73 33.96 -22.22
C ARG A 88 36.91 32.99 -22.03
N ARG A 89 38.04 33.06 -22.74
CA ARG A 89 38.53 33.94 -23.81
C ARG A 89 39.57 33.14 -24.59
#